data_AF-A0A8B9Y806-F1
#
_entry.id   AF-A0A8B9Y806-F1
#
_cell.length_a   1.000
_cell.length_b   1.000
_cell.length_c   1.000
_cell.angle_alpha   90.00
_cell.angle_beta   90.00
_cell.angle_gamma   90.00
#
_symmetry.space_group_name_H-M   'P 1'
#
loop_
_entity.id
_entity.type
_entity.pdbx_description
1 polymer ?
#
loop_
_entity_poly.entity_id
_entity_poly.type
_entity_poly.pdbx_seq_one_letter_code
_entity_poly.pdbx_strand_id
1 'polypeptide(L)'
;MRDRSRRSFEFLKLSSLDSGVSSVPFRSATTTSPPGPLPTRAVFPRILSLEEREESRGPIGLPRLRTHTGKHRVSARSRGSRLAALTPGWNHQRLRRPIGGWAEARPFDRAEDTALECGSRETMERPVRVKAWVEENRGSFLPPVCNKLLHQKQLKIMFVGGPNTRKDYHIEEGEEVFYQLEGDMLLRVLERGKHRDVVIRQGEIFLLPAGVPHSPQRFANTVGLVIERRRLKTELDGLRYYVGDTTDVLFEKWFYCEDLGTQLAPIIQEFFSSEQYRTGKPNPDQLFKELPFPLSTRSVMEPMCLEAWLDGHREELQAGTPLSLFGDTYESQVIVHGQGSSEGLRRDVDVWLWQLEGSSVVTMEGQRLSLTLDDSLLVPAGTLYGWERGQGSVALSVTQDPACKKSLG
;
A
#
# COMPACT_ATOMS: atom_id res chain seq x y z
N MET A 1 -54.46 -3.00 -24.99
CA MET A 1 -55.04 -1.87 -25.76
C MET A 1 -56.36 -1.49 -25.12
N ARG A 2 -56.60 -0.18 -24.86
CA ARG A 2 -57.88 0.44 -24.40
C ARG A 2 -58.33 0.01 -22.97
N ASP A 3 -58.69 0.85 -21.99
CA ASP A 3 -59.29 2.21 -21.89
C ASP A 3 -60.83 2.19 -22.17
N ARG A 4 -61.78 2.76 -21.39
CA ARG A 4 -61.74 3.69 -20.22
C ARG A 4 -63.10 3.86 -19.49
N SER A 5 -63.10 4.11 -18.17
CA SER A 5 -64.06 4.97 -17.39
C SER A 5 -63.55 5.12 -15.93
N ARG A 6 -63.46 6.26 -15.21
CA ARG A 6 -64.26 7.51 -14.99
C ARG A 6 -65.60 7.24 -14.25
N ARG A 7 -65.98 7.85 -13.10
CA ARG A 7 -65.73 9.14 -12.37
C ARG A 7 -65.97 8.94 -10.83
N SER A 8 -65.87 9.89 -9.85
CA SER A 8 -64.97 11.02 -9.51
C SER A 8 -65.53 11.87 -8.32
N PHE A 9 -64.67 12.47 -7.45
CA PHE A 9 -64.98 13.51 -6.39
C PHE A 9 -65.77 13.02 -5.12
N GLU A 10 -65.74 13.62 -3.90
CA GLU A 10 -64.96 14.74 -3.29
C GLU A 10 -64.90 14.70 -1.71
N PHE A 11 -63.73 14.99 -1.11
CA PHE A 11 -63.40 15.83 0.09
C PHE A 11 -64.12 15.86 1.49
N LEU A 12 -63.37 16.42 2.47
CA LEU A 12 -63.75 17.08 3.77
C LEU A 12 -64.21 16.17 4.96
N LYS A 13 -64.04 16.50 6.27
CA LYS A 13 -63.03 17.28 7.07
C LYS A 13 -63.36 17.14 8.60
N LEU A 14 -62.37 17.40 9.50
CA LEU A 14 -62.54 17.81 10.94
C LEU A 14 -63.17 16.79 11.94
N SER A 15 -63.05 16.88 13.29
CA SER A 15 -62.03 17.47 14.21
C SER A 15 -62.35 17.19 15.72
N SER A 16 -61.33 17.26 16.61
CA SER A 16 -61.41 17.56 18.09
C SER A 16 -62.18 16.56 18.99
N LEU A 17 -62.07 16.46 20.34
CA LEU A 17 -61.31 17.10 21.46
C LEU A 17 -60.64 15.98 22.33
N ASP A 18 -59.71 16.12 23.28
CA ASP A 18 -59.03 17.20 24.03
C ASP A 18 -59.42 17.38 25.54
N SER A 19 -58.43 17.73 26.40
CA SER A 19 -58.41 17.84 27.89
C SER A 19 -58.56 16.53 28.71
N GLY A 20 -58.02 16.36 29.95
CA GLY A 20 -57.18 17.16 30.87
C GLY A 20 -57.03 16.44 32.25
N VAL A 21 -56.36 16.89 33.34
CA VAL A 21 -55.37 17.98 33.60
C VAL A 21 -54.82 17.86 35.07
N SER A 22 -53.51 18.10 35.32
CA SER A 22 -52.85 18.38 36.65
C SER A 22 -52.72 17.21 37.69
N SER A 23 -51.87 17.18 38.74
CA SER A 23 -51.02 18.21 39.41
C SER A 23 -49.69 17.74 40.06
N VAL A 24 -48.68 18.63 39.97
CA VAL A 24 -47.44 18.95 40.76
C VAL A 24 -47.48 18.79 42.32
N PRO A 25 -46.38 18.94 43.16
CA PRO A 25 -45.22 19.88 43.01
C PRO A 25 -43.78 19.58 43.60
N PHE A 26 -42.74 20.21 43.00
CA PHE A 26 -41.44 20.69 43.59
C PHE A 26 -40.47 19.67 44.27
N ARG A 27 -39.21 19.92 44.72
CA ARG A 27 -38.16 21.01 44.72
C ARG A 27 -36.77 20.35 44.46
N SER A 28 -35.60 20.95 44.11
CA SER A 28 -35.11 22.26 43.58
C SER A 28 -33.96 22.97 44.35
N ALA A 29 -32.69 22.51 44.21
CA ALA A 29 -31.41 23.22 44.50
C ALA A 29 -30.28 22.56 43.65
N THR A 30 -29.44 23.19 42.81
CA THR A 30 -28.51 24.34 42.91
C THR A 30 -27.30 24.16 43.84
N THR A 31 -26.17 23.73 43.26
CA THR A 31 -24.81 24.13 43.67
C THR A 31 -23.95 24.32 42.42
N THR A 32 -23.22 25.43 42.34
CA THR A 32 -22.27 25.74 41.26
C THR A 32 -20.83 25.66 41.77
N SER A 33 -19.88 25.38 40.88
CA SER A 33 -18.43 25.47 41.12
C SER A 33 -17.69 25.75 39.81
N PRO A 34 -16.54 26.44 39.83
CA PRO A 34 -16.01 27.11 38.64
C PRO A 34 -15.15 26.20 37.74
N PRO A 35 -15.03 26.51 36.43
CA PRO A 35 -14.07 25.86 35.54
C PRO A 35 -12.64 26.26 35.88
N GLY A 36 -11.74 25.28 35.94
CA GLY A 36 -10.28 25.50 36.00
C GLY A 36 -9.70 26.00 34.67
N PRO A 37 -8.46 26.50 34.66
CA PRO A 37 -7.86 27.13 33.48
C PRO A 37 -7.55 26.13 32.36
N LEU A 38 -7.69 26.61 31.12
CA LEU A 38 -7.32 25.88 29.90
C LEU A 38 -5.83 25.53 29.88
N PRO A 39 -5.42 24.30 29.52
CA PRO A 39 -4.03 23.97 29.28
C PRO A 39 -3.50 24.77 28.07
N THR A 40 -2.29 25.30 28.21
CA THR A 40 -1.69 26.21 27.23
C THR A 40 -1.42 25.54 25.88
N ARG A 41 -1.88 26.22 24.83
CA ARG A 41 -1.48 26.14 23.42
C ARG A 41 -0.09 25.47 23.23
N ALA A 42 -0.08 24.22 22.77
CA ALA A 42 1.16 23.54 22.38
C ALA A 42 1.81 24.30 21.22
N VAL A 43 3.04 24.78 21.42
CA VAL A 43 3.81 25.47 20.38
C VAL A 43 4.45 24.42 19.49
N PHE A 44 3.83 24.15 18.33
CA PHE A 44 4.49 23.40 17.27
C PHE A 44 5.77 24.13 16.85
N PRO A 45 6.93 23.45 16.83
CA PRO A 45 8.11 24.01 16.19
C PRO A 45 7.83 24.14 14.70
N ARG A 46 7.99 25.35 14.14
CA ARG A 46 8.12 25.51 12.70
C ARG A 46 9.33 24.71 12.25
N ILE A 47 9.10 23.62 11.51
CA ILE A 47 10.17 23.00 10.72
C ILE A 47 10.49 24.00 9.61
N LEU A 48 11.60 24.72 9.78
CA LEU A 48 12.20 25.53 8.73
C LEU A 48 12.89 24.57 7.75
N SER A 49 12.50 24.61 6.48
CA SER A 49 13.23 23.92 5.42
C SER A 49 14.65 24.47 5.34
N LEU A 50 15.65 23.64 5.63
CA LEU A 50 17.06 23.99 5.57
C LEU A 50 17.57 23.96 4.12
N GLU A 51 17.20 24.98 3.34
CA GLU A 51 17.76 25.28 2.02
C GLU A 51 18.24 26.73 1.94
N GLU A 52 19.14 27.13 2.83
CA GLU A 52 19.87 28.40 2.70
C GLU A 52 21.01 28.28 1.68
N ARG A 53 20.71 28.72 0.46
CA ARG A 53 21.59 29.53 -0.42
C ARG A 53 23.10 29.26 -0.33
N GLU A 54 23.64 28.50 -1.29
CA GLU A 54 25.03 28.71 -1.70
C GLU A 54 25.14 30.06 -2.45
N GLU A 55 25.78 31.05 -1.83
CA GLU A 55 26.17 32.31 -2.49
C GLU A 55 27.69 32.53 -2.33
N SER A 56 28.36 32.86 -3.44
CA SER A 56 29.80 32.61 -3.59
C SER A 56 30.69 33.72 -3.05
N ARG A 57 31.66 33.36 -2.17
CA ARG A 57 32.79 34.23 -1.78
C ARG A 57 34.11 33.46 -1.65
N GLY A 58 35.21 34.15 -1.98
CA GLY A 58 36.57 33.59 -2.05
C GLY A 58 37.31 33.47 -0.70
N PRO A 59 38.56 32.97 -0.72
CA PRO A 59 39.20 32.37 0.45
C PRO A 59 39.96 33.35 1.36
N ILE A 60 39.85 33.18 2.68
CA ILE A 60 40.68 33.85 3.69
C ILE A 60 41.00 32.89 4.86
N GLY A 61 42.26 32.88 5.32
CA GLY A 61 42.59 32.67 6.74
C GLY A 61 42.79 31.24 7.27
N LEU A 62 44.05 30.78 7.28
CA LEU A 62 44.51 29.74 8.21
C LEU A 62 44.54 30.25 9.67
N PRO A 63 44.26 29.38 10.64
CA PRO A 63 45.02 29.38 11.90
C PRO A 63 45.78 28.07 12.12
N ARG A 64 47.00 28.17 12.67
CA ARG A 64 47.82 27.01 13.08
C ARG A 64 47.45 26.58 14.51
N LEU A 65 47.21 25.30 14.73
CA LEU A 65 47.37 24.69 16.07
C LEU A 65 48.81 24.18 16.25
N ARG A 66 49.38 24.44 17.44
CA ARG A 66 50.63 23.82 17.90
C ARG A 66 50.29 22.55 18.68
N THR A 67 51.02 21.47 18.44
CA THR A 67 51.10 20.33 19.37
C THR A 67 52.51 20.24 19.95
N HIS A 68 52.60 19.98 21.25
CA HIS A 68 53.85 19.78 21.98
C HIS A 68 53.96 18.29 22.34
N THR A 69 54.99 17.60 21.86
CA THR A 69 55.40 16.29 22.39
C THR A 69 56.92 16.23 22.55
N GLY A 70 57.37 15.55 23.61
CA GLY A 70 58.78 15.49 24.00
C GLY A 70 59.62 14.49 23.19
N LYS A 71 60.94 14.65 23.25
CA LYS A 71 61.90 13.74 22.59
C LYS A 71 62.29 12.59 23.52
N HIS A 72 62.29 11.36 23.00
CA HIS A 72 63.32 10.37 23.33
C HIS A 72 63.88 9.75 22.03
N ARG A 73 65.06 9.14 22.08
CA ARG A 73 65.91 8.83 20.91
C ARG A 73 66.76 7.58 21.20
N VAL A 74 67.38 7.01 20.15
CA VAL A 74 68.39 5.91 20.17
C VAL A 74 67.75 4.51 20.24
N SER A 75 68.12 3.49 19.45
CA SER A 75 69.11 3.39 18.35
C SER A 75 68.68 2.49 17.18
N ALA A 76 69.17 2.85 16.00
CA ALA A 76 69.04 2.20 14.69
C ALA A 76 69.69 0.81 14.52
N ARG A 77 69.12 0.02 13.60
CA ARG A 77 69.75 -0.77 12.50
C ARG A 77 68.62 -1.26 11.59
N SER A 78 68.36 -0.79 10.36
CA SER A 78 69.15 -0.57 9.13
C SER A 78 69.18 -1.80 8.18
N ARG A 79 68.89 -1.55 6.89
CA ARG A 79 68.72 -2.48 5.73
C ARG A 79 67.28 -3.00 5.53
N GLY A 80 66.57 -2.68 4.45
CA GLY A 80 66.73 -1.54 3.52
C GLY A 80 66.18 -1.75 2.10
N SER A 81 65.54 -0.69 1.57
CA SER A 81 65.26 -0.42 0.13
C SER A 81 64.31 -1.35 -0.65
N ARG A 82 63.59 -0.91 -1.70
CA ARG A 82 63.02 0.39 -2.16
C ARG A 82 61.90 -0.01 -3.19
N LEU A 83 60.74 0.65 -3.25
CA LEU A 83 60.41 1.79 -4.15
C LEU A 83 60.89 1.62 -5.61
N ALA A 84 60.08 1.85 -6.65
CA ALA A 84 58.75 2.47 -6.70
C ALA A 84 57.88 2.03 -7.91
N ALA A 85 56.64 2.53 -7.94
CA ALA A 85 55.67 2.46 -9.03
C ALA A 85 56.11 3.19 -10.32
N LEU A 86 55.36 2.96 -11.42
CA LEU A 86 54.83 4.04 -12.30
C LEU A 86 53.84 3.49 -13.36
N THR A 87 52.81 4.28 -13.68
CA THR A 87 52.00 4.25 -14.91
C THR A 87 52.52 5.36 -15.87
N PRO A 88 51.97 5.65 -17.08
CA PRO A 88 50.78 5.13 -17.78
C PRO A 88 51.01 4.79 -19.28
N GLY A 89 49.92 4.60 -20.06
CA GLY A 89 49.99 4.62 -21.54
C GLY A 89 48.69 4.22 -22.27
N TRP A 90 48.13 5.13 -23.08
CA TRP A 90 47.13 4.84 -24.12
C TRP A 90 47.82 4.76 -25.49
N ASN A 91 47.26 4.00 -26.45
CA ASN A 91 47.40 4.37 -27.87
C ASN A 91 46.27 3.78 -28.76
N HIS A 92 46.01 4.42 -29.91
CA HIS A 92 45.04 3.99 -30.93
C HIS A 92 45.71 3.25 -32.09
N GLN A 93 44.95 2.41 -32.81
CA GLN A 93 44.91 2.45 -34.29
C GLN A 93 43.67 1.76 -34.88
N ARG A 94 43.37 2.05 -36.16
CA ARG A 94 42.23 1.52 -36.94
C ARG A 94 42.73 0.54 -38.01
N LEU A 95 41.88 -0.36 -38.53
CA LEU A 95 41.97 -0.83 -39.93
C LEU A 95 40.62 -1.36 -40.50
N ARG A 96 40.55 -1.41 -41.84
CA ARG A 96 39.40 -1.32 -42.77
C ARG A 96 38.41 -2.52 -42.84
N ARG A 97 37.23 -2.29 -43.47
CA ARG A 97 36.29 -3.31 -44.04
C ARG A 97 36.72 -3.77 -45.45
N PRO A 98 36.20 -4.89 -46.02
CA PRO A 98 34.91 -4.92 -46.79
C PRO A 98 33.99 -6.13 -46.40
N ILE A 99 32.65 -6.05 -46.42
CA ILE A 99 31.66 -6.14 -47.54
C ILE A 99 31.62 -7.51 -48.26
N GLY A 100 30.46 -8.19 -48.20
CA GLY A 100 30.01 -9.19 -49.20
C GLY A 100 29.36 -10.46 -48.63
N GLY A 101 28.18 -10.85 -49.14
CA GLY A 101 27.56 -12.17 -48.92
C GLY A 101 26.12 -12.15 -48.38
N TRP A 102 25.14 -12.37 -49.25
CA TRP A 102 23.76 -12.72 -48.86
C TRP A 102 23.61 -14.25 -48.82
N ALA A 103 22.74 -14.77 -47.97
CA ALA A 103 22.30 -16.17 -47.97
C ALA A 103 20.77 -16.22 -47.86
N GLU A 104 20.14 -17.13 -48.61
CA GLU A 104 18.69 -17.15 -48.82
C GLU A 104 17.94 -17.87 -47.68
N ALA A 105 16.72 -17.41 -47.38
CA ALA A 105 15.79 -18.15 -46.55
C ALA A 105 15.14 -19.29 -47.37
N ARG A 106 14.88 -20.42 -46.71
CA ARG A 106 13.94 -21.46 -47.18
C ARG A 106 12.90 -21.72 -46.08
N PRO A 107 11.65 -22.07 -46.45
CA PRO A 107 10.56 -22.16 -45.49
C PRO A 107 10.76 -23.33 -44.53
N PHE A 108 10.25 -23.18 -43.31
CA PHE A 108 10.12 -24.27 -42.35
C PHE A 108 8.70 -24.85 -42.47
N ASP A 109 8.60 -26.17 -42.54
CA ASP A 109 7.33 -26.85 -42.80
C ASP A 109 6.35 -26.79 -41.63
N ARG A 110 5.07 -26.86 -41.99
CA ARG A 110 3.93 -26.72 -41.08
C ARG A 110 3.57 -28.07 -40.44
N ALA A 111 4.12 -28.34 -39.27
CA ALA A 111 3.65 -29.44 -38.42
C ALA A 111 2.39 -29.03 -37.63
N GLU A 112 1.40 -29.92 -37.57
CA GLU A 112 0.17 -29.73 -36.79
C GLU A 112 0.33 -30.40 -35.41
N ASP A 113 0.91 -29.68 -34.44
CA ASP A 113 0.98 -30.18 -33.06
C ASP A 113 -0.41 -30.14 -32.40
N THR A 114 -0.93 -31.33 -32.08
CA THR A 114 -2.17 -31.49 -31.33
C THR A 114 -1.95 -31.15 -29.86
N ALA A 115 -2.69 -30.16 -29.36
CA ALA A 115 -2.57 -29.68 -27.99
C ALA A 115 -3.04 -30.72 -26.95
N LEU A 116 -2.11 -31.56 -26.48
CA LEU A 116 -2.25 -32.30 -25.23
C LEU A 116 -2.06 -31.33 -24.06
N GLU A 117 -3.14 -31.06 -23.32
CA GLU A 117 -3.14 -30.16 -22.16
C GLU A 117 -2.27 -30.74 -21.02
N CYS A 118 -0.98 -30.42 -21.01
CA CYS A 118 -0.12 -30.67 -19.87
C CYS A 118 -0.44 -29.64 -18.77
N GLY A 119 -1.50 -29.92 -18.00
CA GLY A 119 -1.91 -29.11 -16.86
C GLY A 119 -0.75 -28.96 -15.88
N SER A 120 -0.19 -27.75 -15.81
CA SER A 120 0.84 -27.43 -14.83
C SER A 120 0.20 -27.43 -13.44
N ARG A 121 0.44 -28.50 -12.68
CA ARG A 121 -0.06 -28.62 -11.30
C ARG A 121 0.68 -27.59 -10.46
N GLU A 122 0.03 -26.46 -10.20
CA GLU A 122 0.62 -25.36 -9.46
C GLU A 122 1.06 -25.85 -8.07
N THR A 123 2.29 -25.55 -7.67
CA THR A 123 2.84 -26.07 -6.41
C THR A 123 2.11 -25.43 -5.24
N MET A 124 1.42 -26.25 -4.44
CA MET A 124 0.67 -25.76 -3.28
C MET A 124 1.57 -24.91 -2.37
N GLU A 125 1.11 -23.69 -2.12
CA GLU A 125 1.73 -22.75 -1.20
C GLU A 125 1.79 -23.37 0.20
N ARG A 126 2.85 -23.04 0.96
CA ARG A 126 3.05 -23.56 2.31
C ARG A 126 2.68 -22.49 3.34
N PRO A 127 2.31 -22.87 4.58
CA PRO A 127 2.20 -21.92 5.67
C PRO A 127 3.51 -21.14 5.88
N VAL A 128 3.42 -19.82 5.95
CA VAL A 128 4.54 -18.90 6.22
C VAL A 128 4.22 -18.07 7.45
N ARG A 129 5.06 -18.17 8.48
CA ARG A 129 4.98 -17.35 9.69
C ARG A 129 5.41 -15.93 9.37
N VAL A 130 4.49 -14.97 9.49
CA VAL A 130 4.65 -13.61 8.98
C VAL A 130 5.85 -12.91 9.61
N LYS A 131 5.91 -12.80 10.94
CA LYS A 131 6.99 -12.11 11.66
C LYS A 131 8.35 -12.77 11.47
N ALA A 132 8.38 -14.11 11.33
CA ALA A 132 9.62 -14.84 11.04
C ALA A 132 10.12 -14.55 9.62
N TRP A 133 9.24 -14.58 8.61
CA TRP A 133 9.58 -14.23 7.25
C TRP A 133 10.01 -12.76 7.13
N VAL A 134 9.34 -11.84 7.83
CA VAL A 134 9.76 -10.43 7.90
C VAL A 134 11.14 -10.31 8.60
N GLU A 135 11.46 -11.13 9.60
CA GLU A 135 12.80 -11.15 10.22
C GLU A 135 13.89 -11.64 9.26
N GLU A 136 13.66 -12.80 8.63
CA GLU A 136 14.54 -13.37 7.59
C GLU A 136 14.79 -12.41 6.42
N ASN A 137 13.88 -11.45 6.19
CA ASN A 137 13.94 -10.50 5.08
C ASN A 137 14.16 -9.04 5.49
N ARG A 138 14.58 -8.73 6.73
CA ARG A 138 14.76 -7.34 7.20
C ARG A 138 15.61 -6.46 6.28
N GLY A 139 16.62 -7.03 5.63
CA GLY A 139 17.46 -6.31 4.67
C GLY A 139 16.72 -5.76 3.44
N SER A 140 15.55 -6.30 3.09
CA SER A 140 14.72 -5.79 1.98
C SER A 140 13.85 -4.58 2.36
N PHE A 141 13.61 -4.33 3.64
CA PHE A 141 12.76 -3.23 4.12
C PHE A 141 13.52 -1.92 4.35
N LEU A 142 14.79 -1.87 3.94
CA LEU A 142 15.67 -0.71 3.99
C LEU A 142 15.97 -0.17 2.57
N PRO A 143 16.35 1.12 2.42
CA PRO A 143 16.81 1.66 1.15
C PRO A 143 18.01 0.89 0.57
N PRO A 144 18.12 0.73 -0.77
CA PRO A 144 17.24 1.30 -1.80
C PRO A 144 16.00 0.46 -2.14
N VAL A 145 15.82 -0.71 -1.50
CA VAL A 145 14.77 -1.68 -1.89
C VAL A 145 13.43 -1.35 -1.25
N CYS A 146 13.43 -1.10 0.06
CA CYS A 146 12.28 -0.74 0.91
C CYS A 146 11.06 -1.68 0.90
N ASN A 147 10.96 -2.68 0.02
CA ASN A 147 9.78 -3.54 -0.12
C ASN A 147 10.15 -5.00 -0.46
N LYS A 148 9.26 -5.93 -0.15
CA LYS A 148 9.35 -7.32 -0.63
C LYS A 148 7.98 -7.96 -0.72
N LEU A 149 7.69 -8.60 -1.85
CA LEU A 149 6.55 -9.50 -2.03
C LEU A 149 6.77 -10.82 -1.29
N LEU A 150 5.80 -11.21 -0.47
CA LEU A 150 5.61 -12.56 0.07
C LEU A 150 4.92 -13.45 -0.97
N HIS A 151 3.87 -12.94 -1.63
CA HIS A 151 3.20 -13.60 -2.75
C HIS A 151 2.94 -12.61 -3.90
N GLN A 152 3.05 -13.08 -5.15
CA GLN A 152 2.89 -12.26 -6.37
C GLN A 152 1.86 -12.89 -7.36
N LYS A 153 0.79 -13.51 -6.87
CA LYS A 153 -0.17 -14.32 -7.64
C LYS A 153 -1.30 -13.47 -8.24
N GLN A 154 -2.57 -13.76 -7.98
CA GLN A 154 -3.70 -12.87 -8.25
C GLN A 154 -3.79 -11.82 -7.13
N LEU A 155 -3.64 -12.21 -5.86
CA LEU A 155 -3.25 -11.29 -4.80
C LEU A 155 -1.74 -10.99 -4.87
N LYS A 156 -1.39 -9.72 -4.63
CA LYS A 156 -0.02 -9.27 -4.36
C LYS A 156 0.05 -8.92 -2.88
N ILE A 157 0.95 -9.57 -2.16
CA ILE A 157 1.04 -9.48 -0.71
C ILE A 157 2.47 -9.10 -0.40
N MET A 158 2.68 -7.87 0.07
CA MET A 158 4.01 -7.30 0.25
C MET A 158 4.18 -6.65 1.61
N PHE A 159 5.42 -6.67 2.09
CA PHE A 159 5.84 -5.92 3.27
C PHE A 159 6.76 -4.78 2.83
N VAL A 160 6.53 -3.59 3.38
CA VAL A 160 7.15 -2.34 2.93
C VAL A 160 7.60 -1.54 4.16
N GLY A 161 8.89 -1.24 4.21
CA GLY A 161 9.51 -0.44 5.27
C GLY A 161 10.01 0.92 4.80
N GLY A 162 11.09 1.39 5.40
CA GLY A 162 11.62 2.73 5.16
C GLY A 162 12.96 3.01 5.85
N PRO A 163 13.46 4.25 5.76
CA PRO A 163 12.72 5.44 5.33
C PRO A 163 12.49 5.51 3.82
N ASN A 164 11.27 5.86 3.41
CA ASN A 164 10.91 6.15 2.03
C ASN A 164 9.84 7.24 2.01
N THR A 165 10.20 8.44 1.54
CA THR A 165 9.29 9.60 1.43
C THR A 165 9.31 10.09 -0.01
N ARG A 166 8.14 10.25 -0.63
CA ARG A 166 7.97 10.45 -2.06
C ARG A 166 6.91 11.51 -2.38
N LYS A 167 6.97 12.11 -3.57
CA LYS A 167 6.05 13.19 -4.01
C LYS A 167 5.06 12.77 -5.09
N ASP A 168 5.28 11.60 -5.68
CA ASP A 168 4.36 10.97 -6.61
C ASP A 168 3.17 10.37 -5.89
N TYR A 169 2.00 10.61 -6.47
CA TYR A 169 0.75 9.97 -6.14
C TYR A 169 0.47 8.86 -7.16
N HIS A 170 0.36 7.63 -6.67
CA HIS A 170 -0.12 6.49 -7.44
C HIS A 170 -1.65 6.47 -7.43
N ILE A 171 -2.23 5.95 -8.50
CA ILE A 171 -3.67 5.83 -8.74
C ILE A 171 -3.86 4.46 -9.39
N GLU A 172 -4.72 3.62 -8.84
CA GLU A 172 -5.13 2.37 -9.49
C GLU A 172 -6.65 2.19 -9.43
N GLU A 173 -7.14 1.23 -10.21
CA GLU A 173 -8.55 0.84 -10.24
C GLU A 173 -8.90 -0.32 -9.30
N GLY A 174 -7.89 -0.96 -8.70
CA GLY A 174 -8.07 -1.87 -7.56
C GLY A 174 -8.16 -1.10 -6.23
N GLU A 175 -8.15 -1.84 -5.13
CA GLU A 175 -8.11 -1.30 -3.77
C GLU A 175 -6.86 -1.78 -3.04
N GLU A 176 -6.42 -1.05 -2.01
CA GLU A 176 -5.24 -1.41 -1.21
C GLU A 176 -5.60 -1.54 0.27
N VAL A 177 -5.32 -2.72 0.85
CA VAL A 177 -5.38 -2.95 2.30
C VAL A 177 -4.01 -2.64 2.89
N PHE A 178 -3.96 -1.76 3.88
CA PHE A 178 -2.76 -1.42 4.66
C PHE A 178 -2.89 -1.93 6.08
N TYR A 179 -1.82 -2.53 6.62
CA TYR A 179 -1.70 -2.83 8.05
C TYR A 179 -0.28 -2.56 8.53
N GLN A 180 -0.11 -1.71 9.54
CA GLN A 180 1.22 -1.43 10.10
C GLN A 180 1.59 -2.45 11.16
N LEU A 181 2.54 -3.33 10.83
CA LEU A 181 3.09 -4.33 11.74
C LEU A 181 4.04 -3.67 12.76
N GLU A 182 4.89 -2.75 12.29
CA GLU A 182 5.92 -2.06 13.08
C GLU A 182 6.02 -0.58 12.70
N GLY A 183 5.94 0.28 13.72
CA GLY A 183 5.95 1.73 13.60
C GLY A 183 4.79 2.32 12.81
N ASP A 184 4.80 3.64 12.65
CA ASP A 184 3.72 4.39 11.98
C ASP A 184 4.09 4.67 10.51
N MET A 185 3.08 4.92 9.67
CA MET A 185 3.24 5.52 8.35
C MET A 185 2.23 6.66 8.14
N LEU A 186 2.46 7.46 7.10
CA LEU A 186 1.56 8.53 6.69
C LEU A 186 1.22 8.35 5.21
N LEU A 187 -0.04 8.06 4.90
CA LEU A 187 -0.56 7.97 3.54
C LEU A 187 -1.16 9.34 3.17
N ARG A 188 -0.53 10.07 2.25
CA ARG A 188 -1.14 11.28 1.70
C ARG A 188 -2.18 10.87 0.67
N VAL A 189 -3.38 11.42 0.71
CA VAL A 189 -4.44 11.16 -0.27
C VAL A 189 -4.97 12.45 -0.87
N LEU A 190 -5.50 12.38 -2.08
CA LEU A 190 -6.29 13.45 -2.70
C LEU A 190 -7.78 13.13 -2.53
N GLU A 191 -8.30 13.32 -1.32
CA GLU A 191 -9.71 13.09 -1.01
C GLU A 191 -10.56 14.23 -1.58
N ARG A 192 -11.48 13.92 -2.50
CA ARG A 192 -12.50 14.86 -3.03
C ARG A 192 -11.91 16.20 -3.51
N GLY A 193 -10.75 16.15 -4.17
CA GLY A 193 -10.05 17.36 -4.65
C GLY A 193 -9.32 18.15 -3.57
N LYS A 194 -8.89 17.50 -2.48
CA LYS A 194 -8.08 18.12 -1.41
C LYS A 194 -7.00 17.16 -0.93
N HIS A 195 -5.81 17.68 -0.64
CA HIS A 195 -4.78 16.92 0.05
C HIS A 195 -5.18 16.66 1.51
N ARG A 196 -5.04 15.42 1.95
CA ARG A 196 -5.24 14.97 3.34
C ARG A 196 -4.13 13.99 3.70
N ASP A 197 -3.57 14.14 4.90
CA ASP A 197 -2.61 13.18 5.45
C ASP A 197 -3.38 12.19 6.35
N VAL A 198 -3.33 10.90 6.03
CA VAL A 198 -3.91 9.80 6.82
C VAL A 198 -2.76 9.12 7.57
N VAL A 199 -2.70 9.27 8.89
CA VAL A 199 -1.71 8.60 9.74
C VAL A 199 -2.23 7.22 10.10
N ILE A 200 -1.50 6.18 9.67
CA ILE A 200 -1.76 4.77 10.00
C ILE A 200 -0.69 4.35 11.00
N ARG A 201 -1.06 4.10 12.26
CA ARG A 201 -0.13 3.75 13.35
C ARG A 201 0.13 2.27 13.43
N GLN A 202 1.17 1.88 14.15
CA GLN A 202 1.41 0.47 14.49
C GLN A 202 0.16 -0.19 15.09
N GLY A 203 -0.25 -1.34 14.53
CA GLY A 203 -1.46 -2.07 14.92
C GLY A 203 -2.77 -1.55 14.30
N GLU A 204 -2.75 -0.44 13.55
CA GLU A 204 -3.91 0.03 12.78
C GLU A 204 -3.99 -0.65 11.41
N ILE A 205 -5.22 -1.01 11.02
CA ILE A 205 -5.59 -1.48 9.68
C ILE A 205 -6.43 -0.42 8.97
N PHE A 206 -6.27 -0.31 7.65
CA PHE A 206 -6.91 0.68 6.79
C PHE A 206 -7.15 0.11 5.39
N LEU A 207 -8.20 0.57 4.71
CA LEU A 207 -8.53 0.19 3.33
C LEU A 207 -8.70 1.45 2.48
N LEU A 208 -7.91 1.55 1.41
CA LEU A 208 -8.01 2.61 0.41
C LEU A 208 -9.02 2.21 -0.68
N PRO A 209 -10.12 2.97 -0.90
CA PRO A 209 -11.01 2.72 -2.03
C PRO A 209 -10.33 3.05 -3.37
N ALA A 210 -10.77 2.36 -4.42
CA ALA A 210 -10.27 2.50 -5.78
C ALA A 210 -10.35 3.94 -6.30
N GLY A 211 -9.41 4.28 -7.19
CA GLY A 211 -9.30 5.56 -7.88
C GLY A 211 -8.89 6.74 -6.99
N VAL A 212 -8.53 6.53 -5.71
CA VAL A 212 -8.00 7.59 -4.83
C VAL A 212 -6.51 7.80 -5.13
N PRO A 213 -6.08 9.00 -5.57
CA PRO A 213 -4.65 9.29 -5.69
C PRO A 213 -4.02 9.29 -4.31
N HIS A 214 -2.96 8.51 -4.11
CA HIS A 214 -2.32 8.34 -2.81
C HIS A 214 -0.78 8.33 -2.92
N SER A 215 -0.08 8.81 -1.88
CA SER A 215 1.38 8.90 -1.84
C SER A 215 1.91 8.46 -0.46
N PRO A 216 2.41 7.22 -0.33
CA PRO A 216 2.81 6.64 0.96
C PRO A 216 4.17 7.19 1.44
N GLN A 217 4.19 7.66 2.68
CA GLN A 217 5.38 8.12 3.39
C GLN A 217 5.68 7.14 4.53
N ARG A 218 6.85 6.50 4.48
CA ARG A 218 7.28 5.48 5.46
C ARG A 218 8.55 5.94 6.17
N PHE A 219 8.58 5.78 7.49
CA PHE A 219 9.69 6.23 8.32
C PHE A 219 10.75 5.14 8.52
N ALA A 220 11.89 5.49 9.13
CA ALA A 220 12.94 4.52 9.42
C ALA A 220 12.48 3.51 10.50
N ASN A 221 12.92 2.25 10.38
CA ASN A 221 12.57 1.15 11.29
C ASN A 221 11.05 0.87 11.36
N THR A 222 10.38 0.93 10.21
CA THR A 222 8.95 0.60 10.08
C THR A 222 8.78 -0.62 9.17
N VAL A 223 7.68 -1.36 9.35
CA VAL A 223 7.21 -2.40 8.42
C VAL A 223 5.69 -2.35 8.34
N GLY A 224 5.15 -2.16 7.15
CA GLY A 224 3.72 -2.29 6.85
C GLY A 224 3.44 -3.39 5.83
N LEU A 225 2.41 -4.18 6.08
CA LEU A 225 1.76 -5.02 5.09
C LEU A 225 0.95 -4.13 4.13
N VAL A 226 1.05 -4.41 2.83
CA VAL A 226 0.14 -3.92 1.79
C VAL A 226 -0.38 -5.13 1.01
N ILE A 227 -1.69 -5.16 0.74
CA ILE A 227 -2.33 -6.14 -0.14
C ILE A 227 -3.09 -5.39 -1.24
N GLU A 228 -2.73 -5.70 -2.48
CA GLU A 228 -3.40 -5.27 -3.71
C GLU A 228 -3.66 -6.50 -4.59
N ARG A 229 -4.38 -6.34 -5.71
CA ARG A 229 -4.62 -7.42 -6.68
C ARG A 229 -4.02 -7.14 -8.05
N ARG A 230 -3.73 -8.20 -8.78
CA ARG A 230 -3.45 -8.18 -10.22
C ARG A 230 -4.56 -7.40 -10.94
N ARG A 231 -4.15 -6.45 -11.79
CA ARG A 231 -5.05 -5.68 -12.65
C ARG A 231 -5.73 -6.58 -13.70
N LEU A 232 -6.95 -6.20 -14.10
CA LEU A 232 -7.57 -6.71 -15.32
C LEU A 232 -6.85 -6.12 -16.55
N LYS A 233 -6.93 -6.80 -17.69
CA LYS A 233 -6.33 -6.34 -18.97
C LYS A 233 -6.90 -5.01 -19.51
N THR A 234 -7.97 -4.51 -18.90
CA THR A 234 -8.64 -3.24 -19.22
C THR A 234 -8.29 -2.13 -18.23
N GLU A 235 -7.71 -2.45 -17.08
CA GLU A 235 -7.43 -1.49 -16.02
C GLU A 235 -6.08 -0.80 -16.23
N LEU A 236 -6.00 0.47 -15.83
CA LEU A 236 -4.78 1.28 -15.91
C LEU A 236 -4.34 1.80 -14.55
N ASP A 237 -3.02 1.90 -14.39
CA ASP A 237 -2.38 2.60 -13.29
C ASP A 237 -1.93 3.98 -13.74
N GLY A 238 -2.04 4.95 -12.84
CA GLY A 238 -1.58 6.32 -13.02
C GLY A 238 -0.50 6.66 -12.00
N LEU A 239 0.56 7.35 -12.43
CA LEU A 239 1.52 8.00 -11.54
C LEU A 239 1.53 9.50 -11.81
N ARG A 240 1.30 10.32 -10.78
CA ARG A 240 1.16 11.77 -10.88
C ARG A 240 2.08 12.52 -9.91
N TYR A 241 2.62 13.64 -10.36
CA TYR A 241 3.18 14.68 -9.50
C TYR A 241 2.30 15.92 -9.58
N TYR A 242 2.20 16.67 -8.49
CA TYR A 242 1.40 17.89 -8.38
C TYR A 242 2.29 19.14 -8.20
N VAL A 243 1.76 20.33 -8.50
CA VAL A 243 2.47 21.61 -8.37
C VAL A 243 2.53 22.02 -6.90
N GLY A 244 3.56 21.56 -6.19
CA GLY A 244 3.72 21.79 -4.75
C GLY A 244 2.63 21.07 -3.95
N ASP A 245 1.93 21.80 -3.10
CA ASP A 245 0.78 21.31 -2.31
C ASP A 245 -0.58 21.73 -2.91
N THR A 246 -0.60 22.11 -4.20
CA THR A 246 -1.83 22.37 -4.97
C THR A 246 -2.32 21.10 -5.67
N THR A 247 -3.58 21.06 -6.07
CA THR A 247 -4.16 19.93 -6.82
C THR A 247 -3.89 20.00 -8.33
N ASP A 248 -3.07 20.94 -8.81
CA ASP A 248 -2.74 21.09 -10.22
C ASP A 248 -1.70 20.04 -10.64
N VAL A 249 -1.99 19.24 -11.67
CA VAL A 249 -1.09 18.16 -12.13
C VAL A 249 0.15 18.76 -12.79
N LEU A 250 1.33 18.47 -12.25
CA LEU A 250 2.63 18.88 -12.79
C LEU A 250 3.10 17.93 -13.90
N PHE A 251 2.96 16.62 -13.68
CA PHE A 251 3.34 15.54 -14.59
C PHE A 251 2.43 14.34 -14.32
N GLU A 252 2.11 13.58 -15.37
CA GLU A 252 1.43 12.29 -15.23
C GLU A 252 1.88 11.25 -16.25
N LYS A 253 1.78 9.98 -15.86
CA LYS A 253 1.95 8.83 -16.74
C LYS A 253 0.86 7.80 -16.44
N TRP A 254 0.28 7.22 -17.48
CA TRP A 254 -0.68 6.11 -17.38
C TRP A 254 -0.14 4.87 -18.07
N PHE A 255 -0.29 3.69 -17.47
CA PHE A 255 0.31 2.44 -17.93
C PHE A 255 -0.49 1.21 -17.48
N TYR A 256 -0.37 0.10 -18.22
CA TYR A 256 -0.88 -1.20 -17.76
C TYR A 256 0.11 -1.80 -16.76
N CYS A 257 -0.34 -2.10 -15.54
CA CYS A 257 0.51 -2.64 -14.48
C CYS A 257 0.51 -4.17 -14.45
N GLU A 258 1.68 -4.75 -14.72
CA GLU A 258 1.98 -6.19 -14.58
C GLU A 258 2.89 -6.44 -13.36
N ASP A 259 3.86 -5.54 -13.14
CA ASP A 259 4.77 -5.51 -12.00
C ASP A 259 5.07 -4.04 -11.61
N LEU A 260 4.38 -3.56 -10.57
CA LEU A 260 4.42 -2.17 -10.14
C LEU A 260 5.84 -1.70 -9.78
N GLY A 261 6.62 -2.55 -9.09
CA GLY A 261 7.96 -2.20 -8.63
C GLY A 261 8.96 -1.93 -9.76
N THR A 262 8.97 -2.79 -10.78
CA THR A 262 9.84 -2.62 -11.95
C THR A 262 9.35 -1.53 -12.91
N GLN A 263 8.04 -1.31 -13.03
CA GLN A 263 7.47 -0.32 -13.94
C GLN A 263 7.51 1.12 -13.40
N LEU A 264 7.41 1.33 -12.08
CA LEU A 264 7.48 2.67 -11.49
C LEU A 264 8.86 3.32 -11.62
N ALA A 265 9.95 2.56 -11.44
CA ALA A 265 11.31 3.09 -11.47
C ALA A 265 11.67 3.91 -12.74
N PRO A 266 11.42 3.43 -13.98
CA PRO A 266 11.67 4.22 -15.18
C PRO A 266 10.74 5.43 -15.33
N ILE A 267 9.48 5.35 -14.84
CA ILE A 267 8.53 6.50 -14.88
C ILE A 267 8.97 7.60 -13.92
N ILE A 268 9.45 7.23 -12.73
CA ILE A 268 10.02 8.16 -11.74
C ILE A 268 11.29 8.82 -12.31
N GLN A 269 12.15 8.05 -12.99
CA GLN A 269 13.33 8.59 -13.68
C GLN A 269 12.95 9.51 -14.85
N GLU A 270 11.89 9.20 -15.61
CA GLU A 270 11.35 10.08 -16.66
C GLU A 270 10.92 11.44 -16.08
N PHE A 271 10.16 11.43 -14.97
CA PHE A 271 9.79 12.67 -14.28
C PHE A 271 11.01 13.47 -13.82
N PHE A 272 11.97 12.86 -13.12
CA PHE A 272 13.18 13.57 -12.68
C PHE A 272 14.08 14.05 -13.83
N SER A 273 13.88 13.55 -15.04
CA SER A 273 14.56 14.00 -16.26
C SER A 273 13.73 15.02 -17.08
N SER A 274 12.53 15.40 -16.62
CA SER A 274 11.57 16.22 -17.36
C SER A 274 11.77 17.73 -17.19
N GLU A 275 11.28 18.50 -18.18
CA GLU A 275 11.21 19.96 -18.10
C GLU A 275 10.27 20.43 -16.97
N GLN A 276 9.23 19.66 -16.68
CA GLN A 276 8.29 19.92 -15.59
C GLN A 276 8.97 19.84 -14.22
N TYR A 277 9.80 18.82 -13.98
CA TYR A 277 10.63 18.78 -12.77
C TYR A 277 11.66 19.92 -12.75
N ARG A 278 12.32 20.20 -13.88
CA ARG A 278 13.34 21.26 -13.99
C ARG A 278 12.79 22.68 -13.74
N THR A 279 11.50 22.92 -14.02
CA THR A 279 10.87 24.25 -13.96
C THR A 279 9.82 24.41 -12.86
N GLY A 280 9.32 23.30 -12.29
CA GLY A 280 8.18 23.30 -11.38
C GLY A 280 6.85 23.71 -12.05
N LYS A 281 6.76 23.66 -13.39
CA LYS A 281 5.59 24.11 -14.17
C LYS A 281 4.99 22.98 -15.01
N PRO A 282 3.65 22.87 -15.09
CA PRO A 282 2.99 21.90 -15.95
C PRO A 282 3.19 22.26 -17.44
N ASN A 283 3.14 21.23 -18.29
CA ASN A 283 3.05 21.39 -19.74
C ASN A 283 1.66 20.96 -20.23
N PRO A 284 0.74 21.90 -20.54
CA PRO A 284 -0.65 21.57 -20.91
C PRO A 284 -0.81 20.63 -22.11
N ASP A 285 0.17 20.60 -23.03
CA ASP A 285 0.15 19.71 -24.20
C ASP A 285 0.57 18.27 -23.88
N GLN A 286 1.04 18.01 -22.65
CA GLN A 286 1.44 16.68 -22.15
C GLN A 286 0.53 16.14 -21.02
N LEU A 287 -0.46 16.92 -20.57
CA LEU A 287 -1.45 16.47 -19.59
C LEU A 287 -2.66 15.81 -20.29
N PHE A 288 -3.31 14.88 -19.59
CA PHE A 288 -4.48 14.18 -20.09
C PHE A 288 -5.72 15.09 -19.99
N LYS A 289 -6.29 15.43 -21.15
CA LYS A 289 -7.52 16.25 -21.24
C LYS A 289 -8.76 15.53 -20.73
N GLU A 290 -8.77 14.21 -20.89
CA GLU A 290 -9.77 13.27 -20.38
C GLU A 290 -9.02 12.13 -19.70
N LEU A 291 -9.50 11.68 -18.54
CA LEU A 291 -8.84 10.63 -17.76
C LEU A 291 -9.26 9.25 -18.26
N PRO A 292 -8.41 8.21 -18.15
CA PRO A 292 -8.82 6.84 -18.50
C PRO A 292 -10.03 6.35 -17.69
N PHE A 293 -10.15 6.80 -16.44
CA PHE A 293 -11.30 6.63 -15.56
C PHE A 293 -11.42 7.84 -14.61
N PRO A 294 -12.62 8.15 -14.08
CA PRO A 294 -12.78 9.25 -13.12
C PRO A 294 -12.06 8.96 -11.79
N LEU A 295 -11.48 9.99 -11.17
CA LEU A 295 -10.90 9.84 -9.82
C LEU A 295 -12.00 9.63 -8.77
N SER A 296 -11.62 9.01 -7.65
CA SER A 296 -12.55 8.71 -6.56
C SER A 296 -13.16 9.96 -5.94
N THR A 297 -14.49 9.97 -5.79
CA THR A 297 -15.24 10.99 -5.02
C THR A 297 -15.76 10.45 -3.68
N ARG A 298 -15.39 9.22 -3.33
CA ARG A 298 -15.64 8.63 -2.01
C ARG A 298 -14.89 9.42 -0.92
N SER A 299 -15.40 9.34 0.31
CA SER A 299 -14.64 9.77 1.49
C SER A 299 -13.72 8.64 1.94
N VAL A 300 -12.53 9.00 2.43
CA VAL A 300 -11.53 8.06 2.95
C VAL A 300 -11.80 7.83 4.44
N MET A 301 -11.79 6.55 4.86
CA MET A 301 -12.01 6.15 6.25
C MET A 301 -10.86 6.59 7.18
N GLU A 302 -11.12 6.65 8.48
CA GLU A 302 -10.01 6.64 9.44
C GLU A 302 -9.45 5.20 9.55
N PRO A 303 -8.13 5.03 9.74
CA PRO A 303 -7.56 3.75 10.19
C PRO A 303 -8.11 3.34 11.55
N MET A 304 -8.18 2.04 11.81
CA MET A 304 -8.69 1.50 13.09
C MET A 304 -7.71 0.50 13.71
N CYS A 305 -7.54 0.57 15.03
CA CYS A 305 -6.72 -0.40 15.77
C CYS A 305 -7.34 -1.80 15.67
N LEU A 306 -6.61 -2.75 15.06
CA LEU A 306 -7.09 -4.10 14.81
C LEU A 306 -7.37 -4.85 16.12
N GLU A 307 -6.48 -4.75 17.10
CA GLU A 307 -6.63 -5.40 18.42
C GLU A 307 -7.90 -4.93 19.15
N ALA A 308 -8.13 -3.61 19.22
CA ALA A 308 -9.34 -3.05 19.82
C ALA A 308 -10.63 -3.42 19.05
N TRP A 309 -10.56 -3.55 17.73
CA TRP A 309 -11.69 -4.04 16.93
C TRP A 309 -11.98 -5.52 17.20
N LEU A 310 -10.94 -6.36 17.29
CA LEU A 310 -11.07 -7.79 17.60
C LEU A 310 -11.67 -8.03 18.98
N ASP A 311 -11.19 -7.32 20.00
CA ASP A 311 -11.75 -7.41 21.36
C ASP A 311 -13.20 -6.93 21.42
N GLY A 312 -13.54 -5.86 20.69
CA GLY A 312 -14.90 -5.33 20.60
C GLY A 312 -15.93 -6.30 20.01
N HIS A 313 -15.50 -7.27 19.19
CA HIS A 313 -16.38 -8.26 18.54
C HIS A 313 -16.10 -9.70 18.99
N ARG A 314 -15.28 -9.89 20.03
CA ARG A 314 -14.74 -11.21 20.43
C ARG A 314 -15.83 -12.23 20.76
N GLU A 315 -16.95 -11.81 21.33
CA GLU A 315 -18.08 -12.71 21.63
C GLU A 315 -18.77 -13.23 20.36
N GLU A 316 -19.04 -12.37 19.37
CA GLU A 316 -19.66 -12.77 18.09
C GLU A 316 -18.75 -13.69 17.27
N LEU A 317 -17.45 -13.37 17.24
CA LEU A 317 -16.44 -14.18 16.58
C LEU A 317 -16.35 -15.58 17.20
N GLN A 318 -16.34 -15.69 18.55
CA GLN A 318 -16.33 -16.99 19.22
C GLN A 318 -17.70 -17.69 19.26
N ALA A 319 -18.80 -17.00 18.97
CA ALA A 319 -20.08 -17.63 18.63
C ALA A 319 -20.06 -18.31 17.24
N GLY A 320 -19.01 -18.09 16.45
CA GLY A 320 -18.80 -18.69 15.12
C GLY A 320 -19.28 -17.83 13.97
N THR A 321 -19.64 -16.56 14.20
CA THR A 321 -20.06 -15.60 13.18
C THR A 321 -18.84 -14.91 12.56
N PRO A 322 -18.56 -15.06 11.25
CA PRO A 322 -17.53 -14.28 10.57
C PRO A 322 -18.00 -12.83 10.34
N LEU A 323 -17.09 -11.86 10.48
CA LEU A 323 -17.40 -10.44 10.39
C LEU A 323 -16.45 -9.73 9.41
N SER A 324 -17.00 -8.91 8.50
CA SER A 324 -16.22 -8.09 7.56
C SER A 324 -15.82 -6.76 8.20
N LEU A 325 -14.53 -6.43 8.15
CA LEU A 325 -13.97 -5.22 8.79
C LEU A 325 -14.45 -3.91 8.12
N PHE A 326 -14.73 -3.96 6.83
CA PHE A 326 -15.04 -2.80 6.00
C PHE A 326 -16.44 -2.87 5.35
N GLY A 327 -17.11 -4.02 5.48
CA GLY A 327 -18.47 -4.26 4.96
C GLY A 327 -18.55 -4.33 3.43
N ASP A 328 -19.79 -4.31 2.93
CA ASP A 328 -20.10 -4.66 1.53
C ASP A 328 -19.85 -3.54 0.51
N THR A 329 -19.43 -2.35 0.98
CA THR A 329 -19.26 -1.16 0.13
C THR A 329 -17.92 -1.08 -0.60
N TYR A 330 -17.06 -2.08 -0.43
CA TYR A 330 -15.71 -2.17 -1.01
C TYR A 330 -15.54 -3.46 -1.84
N GLU A 331 -14.61 -3.45 -2.78
CA GLU A 331 -14.22 -4.66 -3.53
C GLU A 331 -13.54 -5.68 -2.60
N SER A 332 -12.65 -5.18 -1.75
CA SER A 332 -11.87 -5.93 -0.77
C SER A 332 -12.77 -6.47 0.33
N GLN A 333 -12.73 -7.79 0.55
CA GLN A 333 -13.32 -8.42 1.70
C GLN A 333 -12.22 -8.91 2.64
N VAL A 334 -12.12 -8.24 3.79
CA VAL A 334 -11.24 -8.57 4.90
C VAL A 334 -12.14 -9.05 6.03
N ILE A 335 -12.24 -10.37 6.19
CA ILE A 335 -13.18 -11.02 7.10
C ILE A 335 -12.40 -11.65 8.25
N VAL A 336 -12.80 -11.39 9.49
CA VAL A 336 -12.31 -12.11 10.66
C VAL A 336 -13.24 -13.28 10.97
N HIS A 337 -12.63 -14.40 11.36
CA HIS A 337 -13.30 -15.62 11.78
C HIS A 337 -12.79 -16.01 13.16
N GLY A 338 -13.69 -16.35 14.09
CA GLY A 338 -13.33 -17.05 15.33
C GLY A 338 -13.36 -18.57 15.17
N GLN A 339 -13.60 -19.31 16.26
CA GLN A 339 -13.73 -20.77 16.23
C GLN A 339 -14.82 -21.28 15.26
N GLY A 340 -14.73 -22.55 14.84
CA GLY A 340 -15.72 -23.23 14.00
C GLY A 340 -15.16 -23.71 12.67
N SER A 341 -16.02 -24.02 11.71
CA SER A 341 -15.63 -24.57 10.40
C SER A 341 -16.17 -23.76 9.23
N SER A 342 -15.49 -23.81 8.08
CA SER A 342 -15.94 -23.18 6.83
C SER A 342 -15.46 -23.96 5.61
N GLU A 343 -16.23 -23.92 4.53
CA GLU A 343 -15.83 -24.46 3.22
C GLU A 343 -15.56 -23.30 2.25
N GLY A 344 -14.31 -23.20 1.80
CA GLY A 344 -13.89 -22.34 0.71
C GLY A 344 -14.29 -22.95 -0.62
N LEU A 345 -15.38 -22.45 -1.20
CA LEU A 345 -15.80 -22.76 -2.57
C LEU A 345 -14.74 -22.33 -3.59
N ARG A 346 -14.76 -22.99 -4.76
CA ARG A 346 -13.88 -22.68 -5.87
C ARG A 346 -14.19 -21.28 -6.41
N ARG A 347 -13.27 -20.34 -6.22
CA ARG A 347 -13.30 -18.98 -6.76
C ARG A 347 -12.17 -18.79 -7.78
N ASP A 348 -12.34 -17.88 -8.72
CA ASP A 348 -11.31 -17.54 -9.72
C ASP A 348 -10.32 -16.46 -9.22
N VAL A 349 -10.21 -16.32 -7.90
CA VAL A 349 -9.36 -15.34 -7.19
C VAL A 349 -8.71 -16.01 -5.98
N ASP A 350 -7.55 -15.52 -5.55
CA ASP A 350 -6.85 -16.07 -4.38
C ASP A 350 -7.54 -15.66 -3.07
N VAL A 351 -7.32 -16.44 -2.02
CA VAL A 351 -7.69 -16.07 -0.64
C VAL A 351 -6.47 -16.18 0.26
N TRP A 352 -6.07 -15.08 0.91
CA TRP A 352 -4.99 -15.13 1.89
C TRP A 352 -5.53 -15.25 3.31
N LEU A 353 -5.09 -16.28 4.03
CA LEU A 353 -5.46 -16.56 5.41
C LEU A 353 -4.31 -16.16 6.34
N TRP A 354 -4.60 -15.56 7.50
CA TRP A 354 -3.59 -15.25 8.52
C TRP A 354 -4.13 -15.54 9.92
N GLN A 355 -3.47 -16.44 10.65
CA GLN A 355 -3.86 -16.88 11.98
C GLN A 355 -3.34 -15.90 13.05
N LEU A 356 -4.22 -15.03 13.55
CA LEU A 356 -3.85 -14.00 14.53
C LEU A 356 -3.77 -14.54 15.96
N GLU A 357 -4.64 -15.49 16.32
CA GLU A 357 -4.68 -16.12 17.65
C GLU A 357 -4.99 -17.61 17.54
N GLY A 358 -4.47 -18.42 18.45
CA GLY A 358 -4.75 -19.86 18.51
C GLY A 358 -4.20 -20.65 17.32
N SER A 359 -5.00 -21.58 16.78
CA SER A 359 -4.61 -22.45 15.67
C SER A 359 -5.80 -22.95 14.85
N SER A 360 -5.57 -23.27 13.59
CA SER A 360 -6.54 -23.90 12.67
C SER A 360 -5.89 -24.97 11.78
N VAL A 361 -6.72 -25.71 11.04
CA VAL A 361 -6.29 -26.66 10.02
C VAL A 361 -7.01 -26.36 8.71
N VAL A 362 -6.26 -26.11 7.64
CA VAL A 362 -6.75 -25.97 6.27
C VAL A 362 -6.59 -27.31 5.55
N THR A 363 -7.66 -27.82 4.98
CA THR A 363 -7.68 -29.08 4.20
C THR A 363 -7.84 -28.76 2.72
N MET A 364 -6.80 -28.97 1.91
CA MET A 364 -6.79 -28.72 0.45
C MET A 364 -6.02 -29.81 -0.30
N GLU A 365 -6.49 -30.17 -1.51
CA GLU A 365 -6.00 -31.33 -2.31
C GLU A 365 -5.79 -32.65 -1.51
N GLY A 366 -6.57 -32.86 -0.45
CA GLY A 366 -6.44 -34.02 0.44
C GLY A 366 -5.30 -33.95 1.46
N GLN A 367 -4.54 -32.85 1.52
CA GLN A 367 -3.56 -32.56 2.57
C GLN A 367 -4.20 -31.71 3.67
N ARG A 368 -3.71 -31.87 4.91
CA ARG A 368 -4.09 -31.06 6.07
C ARG A 368 -2.91 -30.20 6.52
N LEU A 369 -3.01 -28.90 6.29
CA LEU A 369 -2.03 -27.89 6.65
C LEU A 369 -2.45 -27.24 7.97
N SER A 370 -1.62 -27.36 9.02
CA SER A 370 -1.89 -26.68 10.30
C SER A 370 -1.36 -25.26 10.26
N LEU A 371 -2.16 -24.29 10.71
CA LEU A 371 -1.77 -22.90 10.94
C LEU A 371 -1.76 -22.66 12.45
N THR A 372 -0.63 -22.24 12.99
CA THR A 372 -0.48 -21.78 14.38
C THR A 372 -0.39 -20.25 14.42
N LEU A 373 -0.31 -19.66 15.62
CA LEU A 373 -0.11 -18.23 15.83
C LEU A 373 0.91 -17.63 14.85
N ASP A 374 0.49 -16.57 14.17
CA ASP A 374 1.26 -15.79 13.19
C ASP A 374 1.54 -16.49 11.84
N ASP A 375 1.12 -17.75 11.66
CA ASP A 375 1.19 -18.45 10.38
C ASP A 375 0.12 -17.93 9.40
N SER A 376 0.54 -17.69 8.15
CA SER A 376 -0.31 -17.27 7.03
C SER A 376 -0.25 -18.28 5.88
N LEU A 377 -1.27 -18.31 5.03
CA LEU A 377 -1.36 -19.22 3.88
C LEU A 377 -2.11 -18.54 2.74
N LEU A 378 -1.51 -18.49 1.55
CA LEU A 378 -2.24 -18.19 0.33
C LEU A 378 -2.94 -19.47 -0.17
N VAL A 379 -4.26 -19.39 -0.34
CA VAL A 379 -5.04 -20.35 -1.10
C VAL A 379 -5.15 -19.85 -2.55
N PRO A 380 -4.61 -20.57 -3.55
CA PRO A 380 -4.69 -20.14 -4.95
C PRO A 380 -6.12 -20.12 -5.51
N ALA A 381 -6.34 -19.25 -6.49
CA ALA A 381 -7.51 -19.30 -7.36
C ALA A 381 -7.73 -20.72 -7.93
N GLY A 382 -8.98 -21.18 -7.91
CA GLY A 382 -9.38 -22.51 -8.38
C GLY A 382 -9.30 -23.63 -7.31
N THR A 383 -8.66 -23.41 -6.16
CA THR A 383 -8.54 -24.41 -5.09
C THR A 383 -9.80 -24.47 -4.22
N LEU A 384 -10.32 -25.68 -4.00
CA LEU A 384 -11.30 -25.98 -2.95
C LEU A 384 -10.58 -26.25 -1.63
N TYR A 385 -11.09 -25.71 -0.52
CA TYR A 385 -10.54 -25.99 0.80
C TYR A 385 -11.60 -26.07 1.91
N GLY A 386 -11.39 -26.96 2.87
CA GLY A 386 -12.06 -26.89 4.18
C GLY A 386 -11.17 -26.17 5.19
N TRP A 387 -11.76 -25.45 6.14
CA TRP A 387 -11.01 -24.75 7.19
C TRP A 387 -11.65 -24.98 8.56
N GLU A 388 -10.89 -25.60 9.48
CA GLU A 388 -11.29 -25.96 10.84
C GLU A 388 -10.52 -25.07 11.84
N ARG A 389 -11.19 -24.17 12.55
CA ARG A 389 -10.58 -23.19 13.46
C ARG A 389 -10.86 -23.57 14.91
N GLY A 390 -9.80 -23.70 15.71
CA GLY A 390 -9.87 -24.18 17.10
C GLY A 390 -10.58 -23.21 18.05
N GLN A 391 -10.93 -23.71 19.24
CA GLN A 391 -11.56 -22.91 20.28
C GLN A 391 -10.67 -21.73 20.70
N GLY A 392 -11.26 -20.53 20.79
CA GLY A 392 -10.54 -19.31 21.14
C GLY A 392 -9.57 -18.80 20.05
N SER A 393 -9.55 -19.41 18.86
CA SER A 393 -8.73 -18.92 17.75
C SER A 393 -9.37 -17.74 17.04
N VAL A 394 -8.53 -16.90 16.41
CA VAL A 394 -8.93 -15.74 15.61
C VAL A 394 -8.07 -15.73 14.36
N ALA A 395 -8.67 -15.56 13.19
CA ALA A 395 -7.95 -15.49 11.91
C ALA A 395 -8.61 -14.51 10.92
N LEU A 396 -7.78 -13.88 10.10
CA LEU A 396 -8.20 -13.09 8.95
C LEU A 396 -8.29 -13.96 7.69
N SER A 397 -9.22 -13.64 6.80
CA SER A 397 -9.18 -14.00 5.38
C SER A 397 -9.32 -12.74 4.52
N VAL A 398 -8.42 -12.55 3.55
CA VAL A 398 -8.44 -11.44 2.60
C VAL A 398 -8.73 -11.95 1.19
N THR A 399 -9.64 -11.28 0.49
CA THR A 399 -9.90 -11.48 -0.93
C THR A 399 -10.18 -10.14 -1.60
N GLN A 400 -9.63 -9.95 -2.80
CA GLN A 400 -9.93 -8.81 -3.66
C GLN A 400 -10.39 -9.36 -5.01
N ASP A 401 -11.70 -9.28 -5.24
CA ASP A 401 -12.36 -9.93 -6.36
C ASP A 401 -12.81 -8.87 -7.37
N PRO A 402 -12.23 -8.80 -8.59
CA PRO A 402 -12.61 -7.79 -9.56
C PRO A 402 -14.07 -7.90 -10.03
N ALA A 403 -14.76 -9.03 -9.80
CA ALA A 403 -16.20 -9.12 -10.03
C ALA A 403 -17.04 -8.38 -8.96
N CYS A 404 -16.42 -8.02 -7.82
CA CYS A 404 -17.01 -7.19 -6.76
C CYS A 404 -16.63 -5.70 -6.86
N LYS A 405 -15.91 -5.28 -7.92
CA LYS A 405 -15.43 -3.91 -8.11
C LYS A 405 -16.58 -2.90 -8.05
N LYS A 406 -16.36 -1.80 -7.33
CA LYS A 406 -17.39 -0.78 -7.03
C LYS A 406 -17.26 0.43 -7.96
N SER A 407 -18.29 1.28 -7.99
CA SER A 407 -18.14 2.63 -8.56
C SER A 407 -17.16 3.44 -7.70
N LEU A 408 -16.48 4.40 -8.35
CA LEU A 408 -15.50 5.29 -7.73
C LEU A 408 -16.17 6.47 -6.98
N GLY A 409 -17.46 6.32 -6.65
CA GLY A 409 -18.36 7.37 -6.16
C GLY A 409 -19.59 7.50 -7.04
#